data_AF-A0A0G2ACR0-F1
#
_entry.id   AF-A0A0G2ACR0-F1
#
_cell.length_a   1.000
_cell.length_b   1.000
_cell.length_c   1.000
_cell.angle_alpha   90.00
_cell.angle_beta   90.00
_cell.angle_gamma   90.00
#
_symmetry.space_group_name_H-M   'P 1'
#
loop_
_entity.id
_entity.type
_entity.pdbx_description
1 polymer ?
#
loop_
_entity_poly.entity_id
_entity_poly.type
_entity_poly.pdbx_seq_one_letter_code
_entity_poly.pdbx_strand_id
1 'polypeptide(L)'
;MVKVALIRYSADVKRCLKDCLLGIFYKKDDLICFLRDDCGCTNADLRGIDSSLIKSQIVDILYGNIDERGNSGKMQLHTIIQNVLQWSDFGSYWFKKEALNAEEAKKDIERLKKMIGEKTKEDERVQELHRRKAEIEAKRLKQQTLTDLCESFSLLAKMNNEAQERGFAFEKFLQELFGFFDIRMEKPYKLIGEQIDGSFKLQGDNSYICEARWKDEPSTTNALYHFAHKVSTKNLYPRGAFISVNGFSKEAVHMICQNNAPNIFLIDGADLVCVLEELISLPDLLYKKIELSQTRGEIYVSSRTILSTSS
;
A
#
# COMPACT_ATOMS: atom_id res chain seq x y z
N MET A 1 -12.67 7.22 -10.68
CA MET A 1 -11.73 7.33 -11.82
C MET A 1 -11.35 5.91 -12.23
N VAL A 2 -11.77 5.45 -13.40
CA VAL A 2 -11.43 4.08 -13.86
C VAL A 2 -9.92 4.02 -14.07
N LYS A 3 -9.24 3.03 -13.47
CA LYS A 3 -7.84 2.73 -13.82
C LYS A 3 -7.85 2.25 -15.26
N VAL A 4 -7.49 3.15 -16.19
CA VAL A 4 -7.35 2.81 -17.60
C VAL A 4 -6.19 1.82 -17.70
N ALA A 5 -6.54 0.54 -17.81
CA ALA A 5 -5.62 -0.51 -18.24
C ALA A 5 -4.93 -0.05 -19.54
N LEU A 6 -3.72 -0.52 -19.82
CA LEU A 6 -3.02 -0.19 -21.07
C LEU A 6 -3.72 -0.85 -22.28
N ILE A 7 -4.82 -0.25 -22.74
CA ILE A 7 -5.69 -0.82 -23.76
C ILE A 7 -4.92 -0.92 -25.09
N ARG A 8 -4.63 -2.16 -25.55
CA ARG A 8 -3.83 -2.55 -26.74
C ARG A 8 -3.87 -1.51 -27.89
N TYR A 9 -4.78 -1.60 -28.85
CA TYR A 9 -5.69 -2.72 -29.18
C TYR A 9 -4.98 -3.81 -30.02
N SER A 10 -5.70 -4.75 -30.65
CA SER A 10 -5.14 -5.63 -31.70
C SER A 10 -5.29 -5.01 -33.09
N ALA A 11 -4.55 -5.53 -34.07
CA ALA A 11 -4.70 -5.14 -35.47
C ALA A 11 -6.12 -5.42 -36.00
N ASP A 12 -6.74 -6.52 -35.57
CA ASP A 12 -8.10 -6.89 -35.97
C ASP A 12 -9.15 -5.90 -35.45
N VAL A 13 -8.98 -5.37 -34.23
CA VAL A 13 -9.84 -4.31 -33.70
C VAL A 13 -9.67 -3.02 -34.50
N LYS A 14 -8.43 -2.62 -34.83
CA LYS A 14 -8.16 -1.45 -35.69
C LYS A 14 -8.79 -1.62 -37.09
N ARG A 15 -8.73 -2.83 -37.65
CA ARG A 15 -9.37 -3.17 -38.93
C ARG A 15 -10.89 -3.06 -38.83
N CYS A 16 -11.51 -3.73 -37.86
CA CYS A 16 -12.96 -3.68 -37.66
C CYS A 16 -13.47 -2.25 -37.39
N LEU A 17 -12.71 -1.44 -36.65
CA LEU A 17 -13.00 -0.02 -36.44
C LEU A 17 -12.93 0.77 -37.76
N LYS A 18 -11.94 0.50 -38.61
CA LYS A 18 -11.83 1.12 -39.94
C LYS A 18 -13.03 0.74 -40.81
N ASP A 19 -13.43 -0.52 -40.80
CA ASP A 19 -14.62 -1.00 -41.53
C ASP A 19 -15.89 -0.23 -41.04
N CYS A 20 -16.08 -0.09 -39.72
CA CYS A 20 -17.16 0.73 -39.14
C CYS A 20 -17.12 2.19 -39.61
N LEU A 21 -15.98 2.87 -39.50
CA LEU A 21 -15.80 4.28 -39.90
C LEU A 21 -16.09 4.48 -41.40
N LEU A 22 -15.70 3.54 -42.24
CA LEU A 22 -15.96 3.58 -43.68
C LEU A 22 -17.43 3.34 -44.03
N GLY A 23 -18.14 2.53 -43.22
CA GLY A 23 -19.56 2.18 -43.39
C GLY A 23 -20.56 3.21 -42.85
N ILE A 24 -20.19 4.04 -41.87
CA ILE A 24 -21.09 5.08 -41.31
C ILE A 24 -20.95 6.46 -41.98
N PHE A 25 -19.77 6.80 -42.51
CA PHE A 25 -19.55 8.10 -43.17
C PHE A 25 -19.51 7.98 -44.70
N TYR A 26 -20.41 8.66 -45.41
CA TYR A 26 -20.33 8.74 -46.87
C TYR A 26 -19.26 9.75 -47.33
N LYS A 27 -19.36 11.00 -46.87
CA LYS A 27 -18.39 12.06 -47.23
C LYS A 27 -17.12 11.96 -46.39
N LYS A 28 -16.02 12.47 -46.96
CA LYS A 28 -14.73 12.62 -46.29
C LYS A 28 -14.79 13.67 -45.19
N ASP A 29 -15.43 14.81 -45.46
CA ASP A 29 -15.51 15.93 -44.54
C ASP A 29 -16.28 15.56 -43.27
N ASP A 30 -17.42 14.86 -43.41
CA ASP A 30 -18.22 14.34 -42.29
C ASP A 30 -17.37 13.44 -41.36
N LEU A 31 -16.52 12.57 -41.94
CA LEU A 31 -15.58 11.73 -41.18
C LEU A 31 -14.49 12.57 -40.47
N ILE A 32 -13.92 13.58 -41.13
CA ILE A 32 -12.89 14.44 -40.55
C ILE A 32 -13.47 15.28 -39.40
N CYS A 33 -14.69 15.81 -39.56
CA CYS A 33 -15.40 16.53 -38.50
C CYS A 33 -15.69 15.62 -37.32
N PHE A 34 -16.26 14.41 -37.52
CA PHE A 34 -16.48 13.45 -36.43
C PHE A 34 -15.20 13.11 -35.65
N LEU A 35 -14.08 12.89 -36.34
CA LEU A 35 -12.81 12.64 -35.70
C LEU A 35 -12.35 13.83 -34.84
N ARG A 36 -12.49 15.06 -35.34
CA ARG A 36 -12.08 16.27 -34.63
C ARG A 36 -13.02 16.64 -33.48
N ASP A 37 -14.32 16.67 -33.75
CA ASP A 37 -15.31 17.38 -32.94
C ASP A 37 -15.98 16.41 -31.94
N ASP A 38 -16.40 15.23 -32.38
CA ASP A 38 -17.02 14.20 -31.51
C ASP A 38 -15.97 13.33 -30.78
N CYS A 39 -14.88 12.98 -31.48
CA CYS A 39 -13.81 12.18 -30.89
C CYS A 39 -12.69 13.01 -30.23
N GLY A 40 -12.64 14.32 -30.43
CA GLY A 40 -11.62 15.19 -29.85
C GLY A 40 -10.21 14.99 -30.41
N CYS A 41 -10.05 14.48 -31.64
CA CYS A 41 -8.73 14.25 -32.23
C CYS A 41 -7.97 15.58 -32.38
N THR A 42 -6.75 15.60 -31.86
CA THR A 42 -5.89 16.78 -31.85
C THR A 42 -5.29 17.06 -33.24
N ASN A 43 -4.73 18.26 -33.43
CA ASN A 43 -3.96 18.60 -34.64
C ASN A 43 -2.76 17.65 -34.89
N ALA A 44 -2.25 16.98 -33.84
CA ALA A 44 -1.21 15.96 -33.99
C ALA A 44 -1.77 14.65 -34.57
N ASP A 45 -2.98 14.24 -34.18
CA ASP A 45 -3.67 13.06 -34.71
C ASP A 45 -4.10 13.27 -36.17
N LEU A 46 -4.55 14.48 -36.49
CA LEU A 46 -5.04 14.88 -37.82
C LEU A 46 -3.94 15.42 -38.75
N ARG A 47 -2.65 15.28 -38.37
CA ARG A 47 -1.51 15.75 -39.16
C ARG A 47 -1.48 15.07 -40.53
N GLY A 48 -1.57 15.87 -41.60
CA GLY A 48 -1.56 15.37 -42.98
C GLY A 48 -2.89 14.77 -43.45
N ILE A 49 -3.99 15.03 -42.73
CA ILE A 49 -5.35 14.60 -43.12
C ILE A 49 -6.13 15.79 -43.70
N ASP A 50 -6.56 15.65 -44.96
CA ASP A 50 -7.45 16.59 -45.64
C ASP A 50 -8.42 15.86 -46.60
N SER A 51 -9.29 16.61 -47.26
CA SER A 51 -10.36 16.09 -48.13
C SER A 51 -9.89 15.62 -49.52
N SER A 52 -8.61 15.77 -49.87
CA SER A 52 -8.04 15.20 -51.11
C SER A 52 -7.91 13.67 -51.00
N LEU A 53 -7.50 13.17 -49.84
CA LEU A 53 -7.31 11.74 -49.52
C LEU A 53 -8.61 10.93 -49.63
N ILE A 54 -8.52 9.63 -49.93
CA ILE A 54 -9.71 8.75 -49.80
C ILE A 54 -9.95 8.37 -48.33
N LYS A 55 -11.20 8.09 -47.93
CA LYS A 55 -11.58 7.74 -46.54
C LYS A 55 -10.67 6.67 -45.92
N SER A 56 -10.25 5.67 -46.70
CA SER A 56 -9.36 4.59 -46.25
C SER A 56 -7.98 5.13 -45.83
N GLN A 57 -7.39 6.04 -46.62
CA GLN A 57 -6.11 6.68 -46.33
C GLN A 57 -6.18 7.61 -45.11
N ILE A 58 -7.31 8.31 -44.94
CA ILE A 58 -7.56 9.17 -43.76
C ILE A 58 -7.43 8.33 -42.48
N VAL A 59 -8.06 7.15 -42.42
CA VAL A 59 -7.98 6.27 -41.24
C VAL A 59 -6.59 5.67 -41.05
N ASP A 60 -5.88 5.32 -42.14
CA ASP A 60 -4.51 4.78 -42.04
C ASP A 60 -3.51 5.81 -41.51
N ILE A 61 -3.57 7.05 -42.00
CA ILE A 61 -2.72 8.16 -41.53
C ILE A 61 -3.04 8.50 -40.07
N LEU A 62 -4.33 8.53 -39.70
CA LEU A 62 -4.77 8.71 -38.33
C LEU A 62 -4.17 7.65 -37.40
N TYR A 63 -4.20 6.37 -37.78
CA TYR A 63 -3.62 5.29 -36.99
C TYR A 63 -2.09 5.41 -36.85
N GLY A 64 -1.39 5.86 -37.89
CA GLY A 64 0.05 6.17 -37.83
C GLY A 64 0.37 7.27 -36.83
N ASN A 65 -0.30 8.42 -36.96
CA ASN A 65 -0.14 9.56 -36.03
C ASN A 65 -0.49 9.17 -34.59
N ILE A 66 -1.53 8.36 -34.38
CA ILE A 66 -1.94 7.84 -33.07
C ILE A 66 -0.88 6.92 -32.46
N ASP A 67 -0.29 6.01 -33.23
CA ASP A 67 0.71 5.06 -32.70
C ASP A 67 2.02 5.76 -32.29
N GLU A 68 2.42 6.84 -32.96
CA GLU A 68 3.55 7.70 -32.57
C GLU A 68 3.37 8.33 -31.17
N ARG A 69 2.13 8.57 -30.74
CA ARG A 69 1.78 9.28 -29.49
C ARG A 69 1.76 8.41 -28.23
N GLY A 70 2.14 7.13 -28.34
CA GLY A 70 2.24 6.21 -27.21
C GLY A 70 0.94 6.10 -26.39
N ASN A 71 0.99 6.38 -25.09
CA ASN A 71 -0.20 6.24 -24.23
C ASN A 71 -1.29 7.28 -24.51
N SER A 72 -0.93 8.49 -24.93
CA SER A 72 -1.93 9.53 -25.28
C SER A 72 -2.69 9.16 -26.56
N GLY A 73 -2.01 8.57 -27.54
CA GLY A 73 -2.64 8.02 -28.75
C GLY A 73 -3.56 6.83 -28.46
N LYS A 74 -3.17 5.89 -27.59
CA LYS A 74 -4.05 4.78 -27.17
C LYS A 74 -5.36 5.28 -26.54
N MET A 75 -5.29 6.34 -25.75
CA MET A 75 -6.47 6.99 -25.19
C MET A 75 -7.34 7.63 -26.28
N GLN A 76 -6.72 8.29 -27.27
CA GLN A 76 -7.43 8.83 -28.43
C GLN A 76 -8.16 7.74 -29.23
N LEU A 77 -7.50 6.61 -29.48
CA LEU A 77 -8.09 5.44 -30.16
C LEU A 77 -9.24 4.82 -29.34
N HIS A 78 -9.11 4.78 -28.02
CA HIS A 78 -10.21 4.36 -27.14
C HIS A 78 -11.43 5.27 -27.28
N THR A 79 -11.24 6.60 -27.28
CA THR A 79 -12.32 7.59 -27.47
C THR A 79 -13.03 7.42 -28.82
N ILE A 80 -12.28 7.19 -29.91
CA ILE A 80 -12.87 6.92 -31.23
C ILE A 80 -13.71 5.63 -31.19
N ILE A 81 -13.20 4.57 -30.56
CA ILE A 81 -13.95 3.30 -30.41
C ILE A 81 -15.22 3.51 -29.58
N GLN A 82 -15.19 4.28 -28.48
CA GLN A 82 -16.39 4.53 -27.69
C GLN A 82 -17.46 5.30 -28.48
N ASN A 83 -17.08 6.33 -29.23
CA ASN A 83 -18.01 7.07 -30.08
C ASN A 83 -18.63 6.19 -31.19
N VAL A 84 -17.83 5.35 -31.85
CA VAL A 84 -18.34 4.39 -32.86
C VAL A 84 -19.27 3.34 -32.24
N LEU A 85 -18.98 2.85 -31.03
CA LEU A 85 -19.84 1.91 -30.30
C LEU A 85 -21.16 2.52 -29.81
N GLN A 86 -21.25 3.85 -29.72
CA GLN A 86 -22.46 4.61 -29.37
C GLN A 86 -23.22 5.13 -30.60
N TRP A 87 -22.70 4.87 -31.81
CA TRP A 87 -23.31 5.36 -33.05
C TRP A 87 -24.73 4.85 -33.26
N SER A 88 -25.66 5.77 -33.52
CA SER A 88 -27.09 5.48 -33.67
C SER A 88 -27.77 6.15 -34.86
N ASP A 89 -27.12 7.07 -35.57
CA ASP A 89 -27.68 7.64 -36.81
C ASP A 89 -27.51 6.69 -38.00
N PHE A 90 -28.55 5.91 -38.24
CA PHE A 90 -28.76 5.15 -39.48
C PHE A 90 -29.90 5.74 -40.32
N GLY A 91 -30.38 6.94 -39.98
CA GLY A 91 -31.49 7.65 -40.63
C GLY A 91 -31.05 8.75 -41.60
N SER A 92 -29.73 8.99 -41.72
CA SER A 92 -29.13 10.00 -42.59
C SER A 92 -29.51 9.83 -44.08
N TYR A 93 -29.35 10.91 -44.84
CA TYR A 93 -29.68 10.97 -46.27
C TYR A 93 -28.98 9.87 -47.10
N TRP A 94 -27.75 9.49 -46.74
CA TRP A 94 -26.93 8.55 -47.51
C TRP A 94 -27.38 7.09 -47.34
N PHE A 95 -27.86 6.71 -46.15
CA PHE A 95 -28.52 5.41 -45.96
C PHE A 95 -29.84 5.33 -46.73
N LYS A 96 -30.64 6.40 -46.72
CA LYS A 96 -31.91 6.51 -47.48
C LYS A 96 -31.74 6.50 -49.00
N LYS A 97 -30.53 6.74 -49.50
CA LYS A 97 -30.16 6.69 -50.91
C LYS A 97 -29.41 5.42 -51.30
N GLU A 98 -29.34 4.43 -50.40
CA GLU A 98 -28.62 3.16 -50.59
C GLU A 98 -27.13 3.32 -50.92
N ALA A 99 -26.58 4.53 -50.69
CA ALA A 99 -25.18 4.85 -50.86
C ALA A 99 -24.32 4.41 -49.65
N LEU A 100 -24.98 4.04 -48.55
CA LEU A 100 -24.45 3.34 -47.39
C LEU A 100 -25.43 2.23 -46.98
N ASN A 101 -24.91 1.11 -46.49
CA ASN A 101 -25.71 -0.03 -46.03
C ASN A 101 -25.87 -0.01 -44.51
N ALA A 102 -27.08 0.28 -44.03
CA ALA A 102 -27.39 0.39 -42.61
C ALA A 102 -27.36 -0.96 -41.86
N GLU A 103 -27.58 -2.09 -42.54
CA GLU A 103 -27.49 -3.41 -41.90
C GLU A 103 -26.03 -3.86 -41.73
N GLU A 104 -25.19 -3.58 -42.73
CA GLU A 104 -23.76 -3.91 -42.72
C GLU A 104 -23.01 -3.08 -41.68
N ALA A 105 -23.23 -1.77 -41.65
CA ALA A 105 -22.65 -0.90 -40.61
C ALA A 105 -23.05 -1.33 -39.17
N LYS A 106 -24.28 -1.80 -38.96
CA LYS A 106 -24.71 -2.37 -37.67
C LYS A 106 -24.00 -3.69 -37.34
N LYS A 107 -23.82 -4.57 -38.32
CA LYS A 107 -23.09 -5.85 -38.15
C LYS A 107 -21.63 -5.59 -37.77
N ASP A 108 -20.97 -4.62 -38.39
CA ASP A 108 -19.59 -4.25 -38.07
C ASP A 108 -19.44 -3.63 -36.67
N ILE A 109 -20.37 -2.76 -36.26
CA ILE A 109 -20.36 -2.16 -34.91
C ILE A 109 -20.59 -3.24 -33.84
N GLU A 110 -21.54 -4.17 -34.02
CA GLU A 110 -21.74 -5.29 -33.08
C GLU A 110 -20.55 -6.26 -33.06
N ARG A 111 -19.87 -6.48 -34.20
CA ARG A 111 -18.62 -7.24 -34.26
C ARG A 111 -17.51 -6.56 -33.44
N LEU A 112 -17.32 -5.24 -33.64
CA LEU A 112 -16.36 -4.45 -32.87
C LEU A 112 -16.67 -4.54 -31.36
N LYS A 113 -17.93 -4.35 -30.98
CA LYS A 113 -18.43 -4.44 -29.59
C LYS A 113 -18.10 -5.78 -28.94
N LYS A 114 -18.31 -6.89 -29.65
CA LYS A 114 -17.95 -8.23 -29.17
C LYS A 114 -16.45 -8.35 -28.92
N MET A 115 -15.61 -7.91 -29.86
CA MET A 115 -14.15 -7.96 -29.74
C MET A 115 -13.63 -7.10 -28.58
N ILE A 116 -14.24 -5.94 -28.32
CA ILE A 116 -13.90 -5.12 -27.15
C ILE A 116 -14.32 -5.83 -25.85
N GLY A 117 -15.53 -6.38 -25.79
CA GLY A 117 -16.05 -7.07 -24.60
C GLY A 117 -15.24 -8.33 -24.21
N GLU A 118 -14.75 -9.09 -25.19
CA GLU A 118 -13.86 -10.23 -24.96
C GLU A 118 -12.49 -9.76 -24.42
N LYS A 119 -11.93 -8.69 -25.02
CA LYS A 119 -10.65 -8.13 -24.58
C LYS A 119 -10.71 -7.60 -23.14
N THR A 120 -11.76 -6.86 -22.77
CA THR A 120 -11.90 -6.31 -21.41
C THR A 120 -11.90 -7.41 -20.35
N LYS A 121 -12.62 -8.51 -20.58
CA LYS A 121 -12.66 -9.66 -19.65
C LYS A 121 -11.31 -10.32 -19.46
N GLU A 122 -10.50 -10.43 -20.52
CA GLU A 122 -9.16 -11.01 -20.42
C GLU A 122 -8.19 -10.06 -19.70
N ASP A 123 -8.24 -8.76 -20.00
CA ASP A 123 -7.43 -7.75 -19.30
C ASP A 123 -7.78 -7.68 -17.79
N GLU A 124 -9.06 -7.81 -17.42
CA GLU A 124 -9.53 -7.95 -16.03
C GLU A 124 -9.02 -9.23 -15.36
N ARG A 125 -9.12 -10.39 -16.05
CA ARG A 125 -8.64 -11.69 -15.54
C ARG A 125 -7.14 -11.69 -15.28
N VAL A 126 -6.36 -11.07 -16.19
CA VAL A 126 -4.91 -10.92 -16.04
C VAL A 126 -4.58 -10.01 -14.84
N GLN A 127 -5.28 -8.90 -14.66
CA GLN A 127 -5.10 -8.02 -13.49
C GLN A 127 -5.41 -8.72 -12.16
N GLU A 128 -6.50 -9.48 -12.10
CA GLU A 128 -6.87 -10.28 -10.92
C GLU A 128 -5.77 -11.30 -10.57
N LEU A 129 -5.23 -12.00 -11.57
CA LEU A 129 -4.11 -12.94 -11.38
C LEU A 129 -2.83 -12.24 -10.89
N HIS A 130 -2.51 -11.05 -11.40
CA HIS A 130 -1.38 -10.27 -10.92
C HIS A 130 -1.60 -9.78 -9.48
N ARG A 131 -2.81 -9.33 -9.12
CA ARG A 131 -3.13 -8.91 -7.75
C ARG A 131 -2.97 -10.06 -6.77
N ARG A 132 -3.54 -11.24 -7.06
CA ARG A 132 -3.40 -12.44 -6.24
C ARG A 132 -1.94 -12.88 -6.07
N LYS A 133 -1.14 -12.83 -7.14
CA LYS A 133 0.30 -13.13 -7.04
C LYS A 133 1.05 -12.16 -6.14
N ALA A 134 0.74 -10.86 -6.22
CA ALA A 134 1.34 -9.84 -5.35
C ALA A 134 0.89 -10.00 -3.89
N GLU A 135 -0.38 -10.32 -3.63
CA GLU A 135 -0.93 -10.62 -2.30
C GLU A 135 -0.23 -11.83 -1.65
N ILE A 136 -0.03 -12.91 -2.43
CA ILE A 136 0.67 -14.12 -1.96
C ILE A 136 2.14 -13.83 -1.65
N GLU A 137 2.85 -13.12 -2.53
CA GLU A 137 4.27 -12.83 -2.32
C GLU A 137 4.48 -11.82 -1.16
N ALA A 138 3.60 -10.84 -1.00
CA ALA A 138 3.61 -9.93 0.16
C ALA A 138 3.37 -10.68 1.47
N LYS A 139 2.42 -11.62 1.51
CA LYS A 139 2.19 -12.48 2.68
C LYS A 139 3.41 -13.36 2.97
N ARG A 140 4.03 -13.93 1.94
CA ARG A 140 5.25 -14.75 2.08
C ARG A 140 6.42 -13.96 2.64
N LEU A 141 6.67 -12.75 2.10
CA LEU A 141 7.73 -11.86 2.58
C LEU A 141 7.50 -11.47 4.05
N LYS A 142 6.26 -11.12 4.41
CA LYS A 142 5.90 -10.83 5.80
C LYS A 142 6.18 -12.01 6.73
N GLN A 143 5.80 -13.23 6.33
CA GLN A 143 6.08 -14.43 7.14
C GLN A 143 7.59 -14.68 7.28
N GLN A 144 8.36 -14.52 6.20
CA GLN A 144 9.81 -14.68 6.24
C GLN A 144 10.45 -13.69 7.22
N THR A 145 10.11 -12.39 7.13
CA THR A 145 10.63 -11.37 8.05
C THR A 145 10.31 -11.68 9.51
N LEU A 146 9.13 -12.26 9.79
CA LEU A 146 8.79 -12.68 11.15
C LEU A 146 9.63 -13.90 11.61
N THR A 147 9.83 -14.90 10.74
CA THR A 147 10.75 -16.02 11.02
C THR A 147 12.16 -15.51 11.32
N ASP A 148 12.67 -14.57 10.53
CA ASP A 148 14.00 -13.97 10.71
C ASP A 148 14.09 -13.23 12.07
N LEU A 149 13.03 -12.55 12.50
CA LEU A 149 12.93 -11.94 13.84
C LEU A 149 12.92 -12.98 14.97
N CYS A 150 12.17 -14.09 14.81
CA CYS A 150 12.15 -15.20 15.77
C CYS A 150 13.53 -15.86 15.92
N GLU A 151 14.24 -16.06 14.80
CA GLU A 151 15.61 -16.58 14.79
C GLU A 151 16.59 -15.58 15.44
N SER A 152 16.49 -14.29 15.10
CA SER A 152 17.28 -13.22 15.71
C SER A 152 17.14 -13.18 17.23
N PHE A 153 15.91 -13.19 17.76
CA PHE A 153 15.65 -13.23 19.20
C PHE A 153 16.19 -14.52 19.86
N SER A 154 16.05 -15.66 19.17
CA SER A 154 16.59 -16.95 19.62
C SER A 154 18.11 -17.01 19.63
N LEU A 155 18.78 -16.24 18.76
CA LEU A 155 20.24 -16.09 18.74
C LEU A 155 20.72 -15.21 19.89
N LEU A 156 20.03 -14.09 20.17
CA LEU A 156 20.34 -13.22 21.33
C LEU A 156 20.38 -14.01 22.65
N ALA A 157 19.43 -14.92 22.84
CA ALA A 157 19.36 -15.80 24.02
C ALA A 157 20.50 -16.84 24.12
N LYS A 158 21.24 -17.09 23.03
CA LYS A 158 22.38 -18.01 22.97
C LYS A 158 23.74 -17.29 22.95
N MET A 159 23.76 -15.95 23.00
CA MET A 159 25.00 -15.19 23.00
C MET A 159 25.71 -15.29 24.36
N ASN A 160 26.90 -15.90 24.35
CA ASN A 160 27.81 -16.01 25.49
C ASN A 160 28.85 -14.86 25.53
N ASN A 161 28.60 -13.76 24.82
CA ASN A 161 29.51 -12.63 24.69
C ASN A 161 29.35 -11.60 25.83
N GLU A 162 30.11 -10.51 25.77
CA GLU A 162 30.03 -9.45 26.77
C GLU A 162 28.64 -8.80 26.78
N ALA A 163 28.12 -8.54 27.99
CA ALA A 163 26.74 -8.07 28.18
C ALA A 163 26.41 -6.76 27.43
N GLN A 164 27.41 -5.94 27.11
CA GLN A 164 27.25 -4.71 26.33
C GLN A 164 26.92 -5.00 24.85
N GLU A 165 27.60 -5.96 24.22
CA GLU A 165 27.33 -6.35 22.82
C GLU A 165 25.93 -6.95 22.68
N ARG A 166 25.54 -7.79 23.65
CA ARG A 166 24.19 -8.38 23.73
C ARG A 166 23.10 -7.32 23.91
N GLY A 167 23.37 -6.25 24.66
CA GLY A 167 22.50 -5.09 24.79
C GLY A 167 22.29 -4.35 23.46
N PHE A 168 23.38 -4.00 22.78
CA PHE A 168 23.31 -3.35 21.47
C PHE A 168 22.60 -4.20 20.40
N ALA A 169 22.83 -5.52 20.41
CA ALA A 169 22.13 -6.44 19.51
C ALA A 169 20.61 -6.50 19.81
N PHE A 170 20.22 -6.37 21.09
CA PHE A 170 18.81 -6.26 21.48
C PHE A 170 18.16 -4.93 21.06
N GLU A 171 18.86 -3.79 21.21
CA GLU A 171 18.40 -2.50 20.69
C GLU A 171 18.11 -2.56 19.18
N LYS A 172 18.98 -3.23 18.41
CA LYS A 172 18.80 -3.45 16.98
C LYS A 172 17.59 -4.33 16.67
N PHE A 173 17.46 -5.46 17.38
CA PHE A 173 16.29 -6.34 17.26
C PHE A 173 14.97 -5.59 17.53
N LEU A 174 14.93 -4.73 18.55
CA LEU A 174 13.74 -3.93 18.84
C LEU A 174 13.42 -2.93 17.72
N GLN A 175 14.41 -2.28 17.10
CA GLN A 175 14.19 -1.42 15.93
C GLN A 175 13.60 -2.21 14.74
N GLU A 176 14.10 -3.42 14.49
CA GLU A 176 13.60 -4.30 13.42
C GLU A 176 12.16 -4.79 13.72
N LEU A 177 11.89 -5.20 14.96
CA LEU A 177 10.56 -5.62 15.41
C LEU A 177 9.53 -4.48 15.34
N PHE A 178 9.87 -3.28 15.84
CA PHE A 178 8.98 -2.12 15.76
C PHE A 178 8.73 -1.72 14.30
N GLY A 179 9.77 -1.74 13.46
CA GLY A 179 9.68 -1.47 12.02
C GLY A 179 8.79 -2.45 11.25
N PHE A 180 8.78 -3.73 11.63
CA PHE A 180 7.88 -4.73 11.03
C PHE A 180 6.38 -4.45 11.26
N PHE A 181 6.04 -3.72 12.33
CA PHE A 181 4.68 -3.27 12.63
C PHE A 181 4.43 -1.80 12.23
N ASP A 182 5.24 -1.23 11.33
CA ASP A 182 5.20 0.17 10.88
C ASP A 182 5.36 1.20 12.01
N ILE A 183 5.86 0.79 13.19
CA ILE A 183 6.15 1.70 14.30
C ILE A 183 7.58 2.21 14.15
N ARG A 184 7.75 3.49 13.85
CA ARG A 184 9.08 4.09 13.76
C ARG A 184 9.71 4.25 15.15
N MET A 185 10.72 3.43 15.43
CA MET A 185 11.64 3.59 16.56
C MET A 185 12.88 4.35 16.10
N GLU A 186 13.13 5.53 16.67
CA GLU A 186 14.36 6.29 16.47
C GLU A 186 15.52 5.64 17.23
N LYS A 187 16.72 5.79 16.67
CA LYS A 187 17.98 5.19 17.16
C LYS A 187 18.41 5.76 18.53
N PRO A 188 19.29 5.06 19.27
CA PRO A 188 19.87 5.58 20.50
C PRO A 188 20.47 6.98 20.33
N TYR A 189 20.21 7.86 21.30
CA TYR A 189 20.72 9.23 21.29
C TYR A 189 21.17 9.67 22.68
N LYS A 190 22.06 10.66 22.72
CA LYS A 190 22.61 11.23 23.96
C LYS A 190 22.10 12.64 24.16
N LEU A 191 21.51 12.87 25.33
CA LEU A 191 21.28 14.18 25.91
C LEU A 191 22.44 14.50 26.88
N ILE A 192 22.50 15.73 27.38
CA ILE A 192 23.58 16.16 28.28
C ILE A 192 23.54 15.31 29.56
N GLY A 193 24.54 14.43 29.73
CA GLY A 193 24.68 13.52 30.87
C GLY A 193 23.83 12.24 30.81
N GLU A 194 23.09 11.97 29.73
CA GLU A 194 22.10 10.89 29.69
C GLU A 194 22.03 10.22 28.31
N GLN A 195 22.01 8.88 28.27
CA GLN A 195 21.76 8.09 27.06
C GLN A 195 20.32 7.54 27.07
N ILE A 196 19.66 7.58 25.91
CA ILE A 196 18.36 6.98 25.65
C ILE A 196 18.54 5.94 24.55
N ASP A 197 18.01 4.73 24.74
CA ASP A 197 18.22 3.58 23.85
C ASP A 197 17.31 3.65 22.61
N GLY A 198 16.20 4.38 22.70
CA GLY A 198 15.42 4.80 21.55
C GLY A 198 14.17 5.59 21.94
N SER A 199 13.38 5.97 20.94
CA SER A 199 12.05 6.52 21.17
C SER A 199 11.12 6.20 20.00
N PHE A 200 9.83 6.06 20.26
CA PHE A 200 8.84 5.77 19.22
C PHE A 200 7.58 6.62 19.39
N LYS A 201 6.83 6.80 18.31
CA LYS A 201 5.50 7.41 18.35
C LYS A 201 4.42 6.34 18.27
N LEU A 202 3.36 6.48 19.07
CA LEU A 202 2.19 5.60 19.03
C LEU A 202 0.92 6.44 19.18
N GLN A 203 0.07 6.40 18.14
CA GLN A 203 -1.18 7.16 17.99
C GLN A 203 -1.04 8.69 18.16
N GLY A 204 -1.14 9.42 17.04
CA GLY A 204 -0.95 10.87 16.99
C GLY A 204 0.50 11.27 17.29
N ASP A 205 0.69 12.38 17.98
CA ASP A 205 2.02 12.93 18.29
C ASP A 205 2.64 12.46 19.62
N ASN A 206 1.96 11.54 20.33
CA ASN A 206 2.46 10.98 21.59
C ASN A 206 3.78 10.23 21.37
N SER A 207 4.85 10.74 21.97
CA SER A 207 6.20 10.18 21.87
C SER A 207 6.57 9.46 23.17
N TYR A 208 7.14 8.26 23.04
CA TYR A 208 7.54 7.38 24.13
C TYR A 208 9.05 7.18 24.09
N ILE A 209 9.72 7.37 25.22
CA ILE A 209 11.13 7.02 25.40
C ILE A 209 11.24 5.54 25.72
N CYS A 210 12.21 4.85 25.13
CA CYS A 210 12.43 3.42 25.32
C CYS A 210 13.76 3.18 26.05
N GLU A 211 13.74 2.31 27.05
CA GLU A 211 14.93 1.70 27.66
C GLU A 211 14.92 0.20 27.32
N ALA A 212 16.04 -0.34 26.84
CA ALA A 212 16.15 -1.73 26.40
C ALA A 212 17.20 -2.49 27.23
N ARG A 213 16.77 -3.51 27.97
CA ARG A 213 17.63 -4.24 28.90
C ARG A 213 17.64 -5.76 28.66
N TRP A 214 18.81 -6.26 28.26
CA TRP A 214 19.13 -7.69 28.25
C TRP A 214 20.11 -8.02 29.40
N LYS A 215 19.58 -8.38 30.57
CA LYS A 215 20.36 -8.94 31.70
C LYS A 215 19.69 -10.20 32.22
N ASP A 216 20.49 -11.11 32.76
CA ASP A 216 20.04 -12.43 33.23
C ASP A 216 19.21 -12.32 34.53
N GLU A 217 19.44 -11.27 35.32
CA GLU A 217 18.62 -10.91 36.49
C GLU A 217 17.44 -9.99 36.11
N PRO A 218 16.25 -10.17 36.75
CA PRO A 218 15.13 -9.25 36.62
C PRO A 218 15.49 -7.80 36.94
N SER A 219 14.78 -6.86 36.31
CA SER A 219 15.00 -5.44 36.56
C SER A 219 14.63 -5.05 38.00
N THR A 220 15.59 -4.40 38.67
CA THR A 220 15.54 -4.02 40.07
C THR A 220 14.86 -2.67 40.28
N THR A 221 14.42 -2.41 41.51
CA THR A 221 13.77 -1.16 41.93
C THR A 221 14.57 0.09 41.55
N ASN A 222 15.90 0.06 41.72
CA ASN A 222 16.77 1.19 41.36
C ASN A 222 16.76 1.49 39.85
N ALA A 223 16.71 0.46 39.00
CA ALA A 223 16.64 0.66 37.55
C ALA A 223 15.30 1.26 37.12
N LEU A 224 14.19 0.83 37.74
CA LEU A 224 12.88 1.43 37.50
C LEU A 224 12.81 2.89 37.97
N TYR A 225 13.35 3.24 39.15
CA TYR A 225 13.42 4.63 39.59
C TYR A 225 14.33 5.50 38.73
N HIS A 226 15.47 4.98 38.27
CA HIS A 226 16.35 5.71 37.36
C HIS A 226 15.65 6.03 36.03
N PHE A 227 14.96 5.05 35.44
CA PHE A 227 14.16 5.27 34.24
C PHE A 227 12.97 6.20 34.50
N ALA A 228 12.28 6.05 35.63
CA ALA A 228 11.19 6.92 36.05
C ALA A 228 11.59 8.40 36.10
N HIS A 229 12.75 8.68 36.69
CA HIS A 229 13.33 10.01 36.79
C HIS A 229 13.79 10.54 35.41
N LYS A 230 14.42 9.70 34.59
CA LYS A 230 14.75 9.99 33.18
C LYS A 230 13.51 10.41 32.38
N VAL A 231 12.38 9.73 32.58
CA VAL A 231 11.10 10.06 31.94
C VAL A 231 10.54 11.37 32.50
N SER A 232 10.36 11.49 33.83
CA SER A 232 9.71 12.66 34.44
C SER A 232 10.43 13.99 34.21
N THR A 233 11.73 13.96 33.92
CA THR A 233 12.56 15.15 33.62
C THR A 233 12.43 15.68 32.19
N LYS A 234 11.68 15.03 31.28
CA LYS A 234 11.47 15.57 29.93
C LYS A 234 10.24 16.49 29.86
N ASN A 235 10.38 17.56 29.08
CA ASN A 235 9.28 18.49 28.81
C ASN A 235 8.19 17.86 27.91
N LEU A 236 6.97 18.40 27.99
CA LEU A 236 5.81 18.06 27.15
C LEU A 236 5.31 16.60 27.29
N TYR A 237 4.69 16.29 28.43
CA TYR A 237 4.02 15.00 28.71
C TYR A 237 4.90 13.77 28.46
N PRO A 238 5.97 13.60 29.25
CA PRO A 238 6.87 12.46 29.07
C PRO A 238 6.14 11.15 29.25
N ARG A 239 6.43 10.16 28.39
CA ARG A 239 5.99 8.77 28.52
C ARG A 239 7.15 7.82 28.25
N GLY A 240 7.14 6.65 28.88
CA GLY A 240 8.22 5.68 28.75
C GLY A 240 7.73 4.24 28.55
N ALA A 241 8.53 3.46 27.82
CA ALA A 241 8.44 2.00 27.78
C ALA A 241 9.77 1.44 28.31
N PHE A 242 9.71 0.59 29.33
CA PHE A 242 10.88 -0.17 29.77
C PHE A 242 10.73 -1.61 29.26
N ILE A 243 11.68 -2.06 28.44
CA ILE A 243 11.69 -3.42 27.89
C ILE A 243 12.81 -4.22 28.56
N SER A 244 12.46 -5.25 29.34
CA SER A 244 13.40 -6.05 30.14
C SER A 244 13.18 -7.54 29.89
N VAL A 245 14.10 -8.22 29.21
CA VAL A 245 13.83 -9.60 28.72
C VAL A 245 13.51 -10.58 29.85
N ASN A 246 14.26 -10.55 30.96
CA ASN A 246 13.97 -11.34 32.16
C ASN A 246 13.01 -10.63 33.15
N GLY A 247 12.17 -9.72 32.64
CA GLY A 247 11.11 -9.07 33.38
C GLY A 247 11.59 -8.18 34.53
N PHE A 248 10.76 -8.11 35.57
CA PHE A 248 10.87 -7.17 36.69
C PHE A 248 10.55 -7.91 38.00
N SER A 249 11.22 -7.56 39.10
CA SER A 249 10.90 -8.14 40.41
C SER A 249 9.54 -7.62 40.91
N LYS A 250 8.80 -8.43 41.69
CA LYS A 250 7.48 -8.02 42.23
C LYS A 250 7.62 -6.83 43.17
N GLU A 251 8.71 -6.79 43.92
CA GLU A 251 9.09 -5.71 44.83
C GLU A 251 9.39 -4.45 44.03
N ALA A 252 10.12 -4.54 42.92
CA ALA A 252 10.43 -3.42 42.05
C ALA A 252 9.16 -2.77 41.48
N VAL A 253 8.22 -3.59 40.98
CA VAL A 253 6.91 -3.14 40.45
C VAL A 253 6.02 -2.56 41.55
N HIS A 254 5.98 -3.20 42.73
CA HIS A 254 5.20 -2.69 43.87
C HIS A 254 5.69 -1.31 44.34
N MET A 255 7.00 -1.16 44.52
CA MET A 255 7.62 0.07 45.03
C MET A 255 7.46 1.25 44.04
N ILE A 256 7.63 1.03 42.74
CA ILE A 256 7.44 2.11 41.75
C ILE A 256 5.97 2.55 41.67
N CYS A 257 5.00 1.64 41.85
CA CYS A 257 3.58 1.97 41.90
C CYS A 257 3.20 2.78 43.15
N GLN A 258 3.77 2.47 44.32
CA GLN A 258 3.49 3.22 45.56
C GLN A 258 4.02 4.66 45.53
N ASN A 259 5.18 4.91 44.94
CA ASN A 259 5.81 6.23 44.89
C ASN A 259 5.35 7.08 43.70
N ASN A 260 4.05 7.03 43.40
CA ASN A 260 3.38 7.70 42.30
C ASN A 260 4.02 7.37 40.93
N ALA A 261 3.64 6.21 40.37
CA ALA A 261 4.21 5.70 39.13
C ALA A 261 4.32 6.81 38.06
N PRO A 262 5.50 7.02 37.45
CA PRO A 262 5.62 7.89 36.29
C PRO A 262 4.77 7.33 35.14
N ASN A 263 4.62 8.10 34.06
CA ASN A 263 3.93 7.69 32.83
C ASN A 263 4.70 6.60 32.04
N ILE A 264 5.00 5.46 32.67
CA ILE A 264 5.72 4.34 32.08
C ILE A 264 4.84 3.10 32.04
N PHE A 265 5.14 2.21 31.11
CA PHE A 265 4.65 0.84 31.12
C PHE A 265 5.80 -0.13 30.84
N LEU A 266 5.64 -1.37 31.29
CA LEU A 266 6.68 -2.38 31.35
C LEU A 266 6.35 -3.52 30.37
N ILE A 267 7.37 -3.94 29.60
CA ILE A 267 7.33 -5.04 28.64
C ILE A 267 8.42 -6.04 29.03
N ASP A 268 8.09 -7.33 29.05
CA ASP A 268 9.05 -8.41 29.30
C ASP A 268 9.33 -9.29 28.06
N GLY A 269 10.22 -10.28 28.20
CA GLY A 269 10.53 -11.22 27.12
C GLY A 269 9.36 -12.14 26.75
N ALA A 270 8.43 -12.43 27.67
CA ALA A 270 7.24 -13.24 27.37
C ALA A 270 6.19 -12.44 26.59
N ASP A 271 6.09 -11.13 26.81
CA ASP A 271 5.34 -10.23 25.95
C ASP A 271 5.88 -10.23 24.52
N LEU A 272 7.21 -10.13 24.36
CA LEU A 272 7.88 -10.18 23.04
C LEU A 272 7.68 -11.53 22.35
N VAL A 273 7.77 -12.65 23.09
CA VAL A 273 7.48 -13.99 22.54
C VAL A 273 6.04 -14.07 22.05
N CYS A 274 5.05 -13.57 22.79
CA CYS A 274 3.65 -13.56 22.30
C CYS A 274 3.44 -12.70 21.04
N VAL A 275 4.27 -11.68 20.81
CA VAL A 275 4.28 -10.91 19.55
C VAL A 275 4.92 -11.70 18.41
N LEU A 276 6.05 -12.35 18.66
CA LEU A 276 6.77 -13.19 17.70
C LEU A 276 5.96 -14.45 17.29
N GLU A 277 5.18 -15.01 18.21
CA GLU A 277 4.28 -16.15 17.98
C GLU A 277 2.92 -15.74 17.36
N GLU A 278 2.76 -14.50 16.92
CA GLU A 278 1.51 -13.92 16.35
C GLU A 278 0.27 -14.02 17.25
N LEU A 279 0.43 -14.24 18.56
CA LEU A 279 -0.68 -14.31 19.53
C LEU A 279 -1.31 -12.94 19.79
N ILE A 280 -0.51 -11.87 19.69
CA ILE A 280 -0.97 -10.47 19.76
C ILE A 280 -0.06 -9.61 18.87
N SER A 281 -0.59 -8.61 18.16
CA SER A 281 0.28 -7.68 17.43
C SER A 281 1.01 -6.74 18.39
N LEU A 282 2.21 -6.25 18.02
CA LEU A 282 2.90 -5.26 18.84
C LEU A 282 2.05 -3.99 19.06
N PRO A 283 1.39 -3.39 18.05
CA PRO A 283 0.47 -2.26 18.26
C PRO A 283 -0.61 -2.55 19.29
N ASP A 284 -1.26 -3.72 19.25
CA ASP A 284 -2.36 -4.08 20.17
C ASP A 284 -1.85 -4.31 21.59
N LEU A 285 -0.69 -4.96 21.74
CA LEU A 285 -0.02 -5.16 23.02
C LEU A 285 0.34 -3.81 23.67
N LEU A 286 0.96 -2.91 22.90
CA LEU A 286 1.32 -1.57 23.38
C LEU A 286 0.07 -0.78 23.76
N TYR A 287 -0.96 -0.79 22.91
CA TYR A 287 -2.23 -0.13 23.18
C TYR A 287 -2.87 -0.63 24.48
N LYS A 288 -2.96 -1.96 24.67
CA LYS A 288 -3.55 -2.56 25.88
C LYS A 288 -2.75 -2.26 27.14
N LYS A 289 -1.41 -2.29 27.09
CA LYS A 289 -0.57 -1.90 28.25
C LYS A 289 -0.72 -0.42 28.60
N ILE A 290 -0.84 0.46 27.60
CA ILE A 290 -1.07 1.90 27.80
C ILE A 290 -2.48 2.15 28.37
N GLU A 291 -3.51 1.49 27.83
CA GLU A 291 -4.89 1.56 28.32
C GLU A 291 -4.99 1.13 29.80
N LEU A 292 -4.37 0.00 30.17
CA LEU A 292 -4.38 -0.51 31.55
C LEU A 292 -3.58 0.39 32.51
N SER A 293 -2.44 0.92 32.07
CA SER A 293 -1.66 1.91 32.82
C SER A 293 -2.47 3.19 33.07
N GLN A 294 -3.16 3.73 32.06
CA GLN A 294 -3.95 4.96 32.17
C GLN A 294 -5.26 4.80 32.95
N THR A 295 -5.94 3.66 32.83
CA THR A 295 -7.27 3.44 33.43
C THR A 295 -7.23 2.81 34.82
N ARG A 296 -6.23 1.97 35.10
CA ARG A 296 -6.12 1.18 36.34
C ARG A 296 -4.82 1.42 37.12
N GLY A 297 -3.88 2.20 36.59
CA GLY A 297 -2.54 2.36 37.17
C GLY A 297 -1.65 1.12 37.00
N GLU A 298 -2.06 0.14 36.19
CA GLU A 298 -1.40 -1.14 36.05
C GLU A 298 -0.28 -1.06 35.00
N ILE A 299 0.91 -0.61 35.42
CA ILE A 299 2.07 -0.42 34.53
C ILE A 299 2.68 -1.73 33.99
N TYR A 300 2.36 -2.88 34.60
CA TYR A 300 2.91 -4.18 34.22
C TYR A 300 1.84 -5.26 34.29
N VAL A 301 1.27 -5.56 33.13
CA VAL A 301 0.32 -6.65 32.91
C VAL A 301 0.86 -7.53 31.79
N SER A 302 0.90 -8.85 32.01
CA SER A 302 1.43 -9.79 31.02
C SER A 302 0.51 -9.92 29.79
N SER A 303 1.11 -10.14 28.62
CA SER A 303 0.42 -10.52 27.39
C SER A 303 -0.61 -11.63 27.60
N ARG A 304 -0.27 -12.67 28.37
CA ARG A 304 -1.17 -13.80 28.69
C ARG A 304 -2.43 -13.35 29.43
N THR A 305 -2.29 -12.41 30.37
CA THR A 305 -3.44 -11.83 31.09
C THR A 305 -4.31 -11.02 30.13
N ILE A 306 -3.70 -10.15 29.30
CA ILE A 306 -4.40 -9.32 28.30
C ILE A 306 -5.22 -10.21 27.33
N LEU A 307 -4.61 -11.29 26.84
CA LEU A 307 -5.26 -12.27 25.96
C LEU A 307 -6.43 -12.98 26.65
N SER A 308 -6.26 -13.41 27.90
CA SER A 308 -7.33 -14.07 28.67
C SER A 308 -8.53 -13.17 29.00
N THR A 309 -8.34 -11.85 29.02
CA THR A 309 -9.42 -10.86 29.22
C THR A 309 -10.05 -10.36 27.92
N SER A 310 -9.55 -10.80 26.77
CA SER A 310 -10.02 -10.39 25.43
C SER A 310 -10.76 -11.52 24.68
N SER A 311 -11.01 -12.64 25.36
CA SER A 311 -11.75 -13.82 24.88
C SER A 311 -13.12 -13.89 25.55
#